data_AF-A0A9K3HV59-F1
#
_entry.id   AF-A0A9K3HV59-F1
#
_cell.length_a   1.000
_cell.length_b   1.000
_cell.length_c   1.000
_cell.angle_alpha   90.00
_cell.angle_beta   90.00
_cell.angle_gamma   90.00
#
_symmetry.space_group_name_H-M   'P 1'
#
loop_
_entity.id
_entity.type
_entity.pdbx_description
1 polymer ?
#
loop_
_entity_poly.entity_id
_entity_poly.type
_entity_poly.pdbx_seq_one_letter_code
_entity_poly.pdbx_strand_id
1 'polypeptide(L)'
;MTLIKVSSLLPDFPTKLFFFCEEELESEGEMPVVLSHIVYEQMKEKQPEFVAKVEEHGLKFIIVTGDDDQSSSIGGRGWKSTYMTDDKKVANERFNLINLTPLIN
;
A
#
# COMPACT_ATOMS: atom_id res chain seq x y z
N MET A 1 3.55 14.63 18.07
CA MET A 1 4.04 13.30 17.63
C MET A 1 2.88 12.33 17.72
N THR A 2 2.28 11.95 16.59
CA THR A 2 1.09 11.10 16.55
C THR A 2 1.49 9.69 16.17
N LEU A 3 1.05 8.71 16.97
CA LEU A 3 1.31 7.29 16.75
C LEU A 3 0.15 6.68 15.97
N ILE A 4 0.43 6.16 14.77
CA ILE A 4 -0.61 5.58 13.91
C ILE A 4 -0.30 4.12 13.65
N LYS A 5 -1.28 3.25 13.87
CA LYS A 5 -1.21 1.84 13.49
C LYS A 5 -1.53 1.72 12.00
N VAL A 6 -0.69 0.99 11.27
CA VAL A 6 -0.78 0.87 9.82
C VAL A 6 -1.16 -0.56 9.42
N SER A 7 -1.93 -0.67 8.34
CA SER A 7 -2.19 -1.91 7.62
C SER A 7 -1.45 -1.86 6.28
N SER A 8 -0.90 -2.98 5.83
CA SER A 8 -0.06 -3.06 4.63
C SER A 8 -0.33 -4.33 3.83
N LEU A 9 -0.02 -4.29 2.55
CA LEU A 9 0.02 -5.47 1.67
C LEU A 9 1.31 -6.30 1.85
N LEU A 10 2.27 -5.80 2.63
CA LEU A 10 3.52 -6.50 2.92
C LEU A 10 3.39 -7.38 4.16
N PRO A 11 4.03 -8.56 4.18
CA PRO A 11 4.01 -9.46 5.35
C PRO A 11 4.65 -8.81 6.58
N ASP A 12 5.78 -8.12 6.39
CA ASP A 12 6.46 -7.36 7.43
C ASP A 12 6.16 -5.87 7.26
N PHE A 13 5.32 -5.33 8.14
CA PHE A 13 4.87 -3.95 8.08
C PHE A 13 5.02 -3.22 9.43
N PRO A 14 5.20 -1.89 9.42
CA PRO A 14 5.35 -1.13 10.65
C PRO A 14 4.07 -1.16 11.47
N THR A 15 4.17 -1.53 12.74
CA THR A 15 3.02 -1.47 13.66
C THR A 15 2.67 -0.05 14.10
N LYS A 16 3.60 0.88 13.90
CA LYS A 16 3.61 2.26 14.41
C LYS A 16 4.35 3.15 13.42
N LEU A 17 3.74 4.26 13.04
CA LEU A 17 4.39 5.34 12.32
C LEU A 17 4.35 6.63 13.12
N PHE A 18 5.37 7.46 12.90
CA PHE A 18 5.47 8.82 13.40
C PHE A 18 5.62 9.75 12.22
N PHE A 19 4.90 10.87 12.28
CA PHE A 19 5.01 11.93 11.31
C PHE A 19 5.55 13.19 11.99
N PHE A 20 6.42 13.89 11.26
CA PHE A 20 7.07 15.10 11.67
C PHE A 20 7.05 16.08 10.49
N CYS A 21 6.66 17.32 10.77
CA CYS A 21 6.67 18.42 9.82
C CYS A 21 7.90 19.27 10.16
N GLU A 22 8.88 19.29 9.25
CA GLU A 22 10.11 20.08 9.40
C GLU A 22 9.86 21.54 8.98
N GLU A 23 9.22 21.72 7.82
CA GLU A 23 8.79 23.02 7.30
C GLU A 23 7.28 23.01 7.07
N GLU A 24 6.60 24.03 7.58
CA GLU A 24 5.16 24.20 7.41
C GLU A 24 4.86 24.78 6.03
N LEU A 25 3.82 24.26 5.37
CA LEU A 25 3.36 24.77 4.09
C LEU A 25 2.46 26.00 4.30
N GLU A 26 2.61 27.03 3.47
CA GLU A 26 1.84 28.29 3.58
C GLU A 26 0.33 28.08 3.45
N SER A 27 -0.08 27.05 2.70
CA SER A 27 -1.46 26.57 2.58
C SER A 27 -1.46 25.11 2.15
N GLU A 28 -2.43 24.32 2.62
CA GLU A 28 -2.54 22.88 2.34
C GLU A 28 -1.41 22.05 2.99
N GLY A 29 -1.44 20.72 2.84
CA GLY A 29 -0.43 19.83 3.44
C GLY A 29 -0.84 19.14 4.74
N GLU A 30 -2.12 19.26 5.12
CA GLU A 30 -2.67 18.41 6.16
C GLU A 30 -2.50 16.93 5.82
N MET A 31 -2.21 16.13 6.83
CA MET A 31 -2.10 14.69 6.70
C MET A 31 -3.28 14.03 7.42
N PRO A 32 -4.40 13.81 6.73
CA PRO A 32 -5.59 13.25 7.34
C PRO A 32 -5.35 11.79 7.77
N VAL A 33 -5.84 11.46 8.96
CA VAL A 33 -5.78 10.11 9.52
C VAL A 33 -7.19 9.62 9.76
N VAL A 34 -7.49 8.41 9.27
CA VAL A 34 -8.77 7.76 9.49
C VAL A 34 -8.60 6.49 10.31
N LEU A 35 -9.54 6.24 11.23
CA LEU A 35 -9.55 5.04 12.07
C LEU A 35 -10.15 3.87 11.28
N SER A 36 -9.31 2.93 10.87
CA SER A 36 -9.70 1.79 10.03
C SER A 36 -10.84 0.95 10.61
N HIS A 37 -10.88 0.74 11.93
CA HIS A 37 -11.96 -0.02 12.57
C HIS A 37 -13.32 0.69 12.45
N ILE A 38 -13.35 2.03 12.52
CA ILE A 38 -14.60 2.79 12.34
C ILE A 38 -15.10 2.64 10.91
N VAL A 39 -14.20 2.69 9.93
CA VAL A 39 -14.53 2.45 8.52
C VAL A 39 -15.11 1.04 8.34
N TYR A 40 -14.50 0.02 8.95
CA TYR A 40 -14.99 -1.35 8.91
C TYR A 40 -16.41 -1.47 9.47
N GLU A 41 -16.67 -0.97 10.68
CA GLU A 41 -18.01 -1.05 11.30
C GLU A 41 -19.06 -0.34 10.44
N GLN A 42 -18.76 0.87 9.95
CA GLN A 42 -19.67 1.61 9.07
C GLN A 42 -19.92 0.90 7.73
N MET A 43 -18.90 0.23 7.18
CA MET A 43 -19.05 -0.56 5.95
C MET A 43 -19.90 -1.80 6.19
N LYS A 44 -19.77 -2.44 7.36
CA LYS A 44 -20.56 -3.60 7.73
C LYS A 44 -22.04 -3.26 7.91
N GLU A 45 -22.33 -2.09 8.48
CA GLU A 45 -23.70 -1.57 8.58
C GLU A 45 -24.30 -1.23 7.21
N LYS A 46 -23.53 -0.55 6.34
CA LYS A 46 -24.02 -0.04 5.06
C LYS A 46 -24.07 -1.09 3.95
N GLN A 47 -23.11 -2.02 3.92
CA GLN A 47 -22.94 -3.02 2.87
C GLN A 47 -22.52 -4.38 3.44
N PRO A 48 -23.37 -5.01 4.28
CA PRO A 48 -23.02 -6.25 4.99
C PRO A 48 -22.66 -7.41 4.04
N GLU A 49 -23.36 -7.56 2.92
CA GLU A 49 -23.09 -8.64 1.95
C GLU A 49 -21.73 -8.48 1.26
N PHE A 50 -21.33 -7.23 0.98
CA PHE A 50 -20.02 -6.96 0.38
C PHE A 50 -18.91 -7.29 1.38
N VAL A 51 -19.05 -6.83 2.62
CA VAL A 51 -18.07 -7.11 3.68
C VAL A 51 -17.94 -8.61 3.90
N ALA A 52 -19.05 -9.36 3.96
CA ALA A 52 -19.04 -10.81 4.08
C ALA A 52 -18.28 -11.49 2.93
N LYS A 53 -18.49 -11.04 1.67
CA LYS A 53 -17.75 -11.58 0.52
C LYS A 53 -16.26 -11.29 0.60
N VAL A 54 -15.87 -10.10 1.04
CA VAL A 54 -14.45 -9.73 1.22
C VAL A 54 -13.80 -10.53 2.35
N GLU A 55 -14.52 -10.80 3.44
CA GLU A 55 -14.04 -11.67 4.53
C GLU A 55 -13.87 -13.12 4.07
N GLU A 56 -14.80 -13.64 3.25
CA GLU A 56 -14.75 -15.01 2.75
C GLU A 56 -13.69 -15.21 1.65
N HIS A 57 -13.56 -14.26 0.72
CA HIS A 57 -12.77 -14.43 -0.50
C HIS A 57 -11.46 -13.63 -0.52
N GLY A 58 -11.32 -12.62 0.34
CA GLY A 58 -10.21 -11.66 0.30
C GLY A 58 -10.26 -10.74 -0.92
N LEU A 59 -9.12 -10.13 -1.24
CA LEU A 59 -8.93 -9.25 -2.39
C LEU A 59 -7.68 -9.66 -3.19
N LYS A 60 -7.72 -9.45 -4.50
CA LYS A 60 -6.56 -9.61 -5.38
C LYS A 60 -6.09 -8.23 -5.86
N PHE A 61 -4.87 -7.88 -5.51
CA PHE A 61 -4.22 -6.66 -6.00
C PHE A 61 -3.32 -7.00 -7.19
N ILE A 62 -3.47 -6.24 -8.26
CA ILE A 62 -2.64 -6.33 -9.47
C ILE A 62 -1.92 -4.98 -9.61
N ILE A 63 -0.60 -5.01 -9.64
CA ILE A 63 0.24 -3.82 -9.83
C ILE A 63 1.03 -4.03 -11.12
N VAL A 64 0.91 -3.07 -12.04
CA VAL A 64 1.67 -3.05 -13.30
C VAL A 64 2.69 -1.91 -13.22
N THR A 65 3.97 -2.24 -13.31
CA THR A 65 5.06 -1.27 -13.19
C THR A 65 5.92 -1.27 -14.46
N GLY A 66 6.36 -0.09 -14.90
CA GLY A 66 7.37 0.02 -15.96
C GLY A 66 8.78 -0.33 -15.47
N ASP A 67 9.76 -0.24 -16.38
CA ASP A 67 11.18 -0.42 -16.03
C ASP A 67 11.68 0.70 -15.12
N ASP A 68 11.27 1.94 -15.41
CA ASP A 68 11.79 3.15 -14.77
C ASP A 68 10.71 3.93 -14.03
N ASP A 69 11.13 4.73 -13.04
CA ASP A 69 10.23 5.53 -12.22
C ASP A 69 9.56 6.66 -13.04
N GLN A 70 8.26 6.85 -12.83
CA GLN A 70 7.41 7.86 -13.46
C GLN A 70 6.85 8.78 -12.38
N SER A 71 7.41 9.99 -12.27
CA SER A 71 7.01 10.99 -11.26
C SER A 71 5.58 11.51 -11.43
N SER A 72 4.99 11.36 -12.62
CA SER A 72 3.64 11.80 -12.95
C SER A 72 2.54 10.82 -12.52
N SER A 73 2.89 9.61 -12.07
CA SER A 73 1.94 8.54 -11.74
C SER A 73 1.89 8.23 -10.24
N ILE A 74 0.67 8.06 -9.71
CA ILE A 74 0.46 7.53 -8.36
C ILE A 74 0.94 6.08 -8.33
N GLY A 75 1.96 5.79 -7.53
CA GLY A 75 2.61 4.49 -7.51
C GLY A 75 3.58 4.26 -8.68
N GLY A 76 4.02 5.33 -9.35
CA GLY A 76 4.91 5.28 -10.51
C GLY A 76 6.32 4.77 -10.25
N ARG A 77 6.59 3.99 -9.19
CA ARG A 77 7.89 3.30 -9.08
C ARG A 77 7.97 2.18 -10.11
N GLY A 78 9.08 2.14 -10.85
CA GLY A 78 9.45 1.02 -11.70
C GLY A 78 9.82 -0.21 -10.88
N TRP A 79 9.83 -1.38 -11.51
CA TRP A 79 10.17 -2.62 -10.82
C TRP A 79 11.61 -2.61 -10.30
N LYS A 80 12.53 -1.96 -11.01
CA LYS A 80 13.95 -1.87 -10.61
C LYS A 80 14.12 -1.16 -9.28
N SER A 81 13.46 0.00 -9.13
CA SER A 81 13.42 0.78 -7.89
C SER A 81 12.61 0.10 -6.79
N THR A 82 11.58 -0.66 -7.15
CA THR A 82 10.72 -1.39 -6.18
C THR A 82 11.47 -2.58 -5.57
N TYR A 83 12.13 -3.38 -6.40
CA TYR A 83 12.85 -4.58 -5.97
C TYR A 83 14.34 -4.33 -5.76
N MET A 84 14.82 -3.08 -5.92
CA MET A 84 16.21 -2.65 -5.72
C MET A 84 17.22 -3.49 -6.52
N THR A 85 16.93 -3.76 -7.79
CA THR A 85 17.79 -4.56 -8.69
C THR A 85 17.44 -4.34 -10.15
N ASP A 86 18.42 -4.46 -11.04
CA ASP A 86 18.23 -4.46 -12.50
C ASP A 86 18.17 -5.88 -13.09
N ASP A 87 18.27 -6.93 -12.26
CA ASP A 87 18.16 -8.32 -12.70
C ASP A 87 16.73 -8.84 -12.46
N LYS A 88 16.05 -9.18 -13.56
CA LYS A 88 14.68 -9.73 -13.53
C LYS A 88 14.57 -11.02 -12.72
N LYS A 89 15.60 -11.86 -12.67
CA LYS A 89 15.59 -13.10 -11.87
C LYS A 89 15.60 -12.77 -10.38
N VAL A 90 16.49 -11.88 -9.96
CA VAL A 90 16.58 -11.42 -8.57
C VAL A 90 15.31 -10.67 -8.16
N ALA A 91 14.73 -9.86 -9.05
CA ALA A 91 13.46 -9.19 -8.82
C ALA A 91 12.32 -10.21 -8.58
N ASN A 92 12.23 -11.25 -9.40
CA ASN A 92 11.24 -12.32 -9.23
C ASN A 92 11.44 -13.10 -7.91
N GLU A 93 12.68 -13.37 -7.52
CA GLU A 93 12.97 -14.00 -6.22
C GLU A 93 12.49 -13.13 -5.06
N ARG A 94 12.83 -11.83 -5.06
CA ARG A 94 12.40 -10.87 -4.04
C ARG A 94 10.88 -10.69 -4.01
N PHE A 95 10.26 -10.71 -5.19
CA PHE A 95 8.82 -10.65 -5.33
C PHE A 95 8.11 -11.85 -4.69
N ASN A 96 8.61 -13.07 -4.91
CA ASN A 96 8.04 -14.27 -4.32
C ASN A 96 8.12 -14.27 -2.79
N LEU A 97 9.10 -13.55 -2.20
CA LEU A 97 9.21 -13.40 -0.74
C LEU A 97 8.10 -12.53 -0.14
N ILE A 98 7.49 -11.62 -0.92
CA ILE A 98 6.46 -10.70 -0.42
C ILE A 98 5.02 -11.16 -0.73
N ASN A 99 4.84 -12.37 -1.28
CA ASN A 99 3.54 -13.02 -1.54
C ASN A 99 2.51 -12.16 -2.32
N LEU A 100 2.97 -11.21 -3.13
CA LEU A 100 2.11 -10.51 -4.09
C LEU A 100 1.89 -11.41 -5.33
N THR A 101 0.84 -11.17 -6.13
CA THR A 101 0.58 -11.92 -7.38
C THR A 101 1.00 -11.11 -8.60
N PRO A 102 1.85 -11.63 -9.52
CA PRO A 102 2.35 -10.82 -10.62
C PRO A 102 1.41 -10.88 -11.82
N LEU A 103 1.24 -9.74 -12.49
CA LEU A 103 1.04 -9.68 -13.93
C LEU A 103 2.23 -8.92 -14.51
N ILE A 104 3.36 -9.62 -14.60
CA ILE A 104 4.51 -9.14 -15.37
C ILE A 104 4.21 -9.54 -16.81
N ASN A 105 3.90 -8.56 -17.66
CA ASN A 105 3.90 -8.74 -19.12
C ASN A 105 5.34 -8.76 -19.65
#